data_AF-A0ABD0S5N7-F1
#
_entry.id   AF-A0ABD0S5N7-F1
#
_cell.length_a   1.000
_cell.length_b   1.000
_cell.length_c   1.000
_cell.angle_alpha   90.00
_cell.angle_beta   90.00
_cell.angle_gamma   90.00
#
_symmetry.space_group_name_H-M   'P 1'
#
loop_
_entity.id
_entity.type
_entity.pdbx_description
1 polymer ?
#
loop_
_entity_poly.entity_id
_entity_poly.type
_entity_poly.pdbx_seq_one_letter_code
_entity_poly.pdbx_strand_id
1 'polypeptide(L)'
;MKESEGLTTVGPQRRGGHRGKRQAEDHAEEHGADDNDMKMKLFRLMYETVRDSDLKVKRAELINSYYTNSSGFEIGYLLGDVTDKFNIMSDISSTLKRLYDSWKPIEHINAYEQIANQAIEISHLIEIIRSANKKGQSENTEKKDENEET
;
A
#
# COMPACT_ATOMS: atom_id res chain seq x y z
N MET A 1 -6.16 82.43 42.15
CA MET A 1 -4.74 82.49 42.56
C MET A 1 -4.30 81.03 42.68
N LYS A 2 -3.40 80.51 41.83
CA LYS A 2 -1.92 80.58 41.93
C LYS A 2 -1.41 79.97 43.27
N GLU A 3 -0.41 79.10 43.39
CA GLU A 3 0.56 78.39 42.49
C GLU A 3 1.30 77.33 43.38
N SER A 4 2.06 76.30 42.96
CA SER A 4 2.58 75.80 41.65
C SER A 4 2.83 74.24 41.72
N GLU A 5 3.73 73.68 40.90
CA GLU A 5 4.09 72.24 40.79
C GLU A 5 5.26 71.80 41.72
N GLY A 6 5.51 70.48 41.84
CA GLY A 6 6.69 69.91 42.52
C GLY A 6 6.88 68.38 42.42
N LEU A 7 7.89 67.93 41.65
CA LEU A 7 8.50 66.58 41.62
C LEU A 7 9.09 66.19 43.01
N THR A 8 9.42 64.95 43.40
CA THR A 8 9.95 63.77 42.66
C THR A 8 9.71 62.46 43.44
N THR A 9 9.64 61.31 42.75
CA THR A 9 9.51 59.97 43.36
C THR A 9 10.83 59.42 43.93
N VAL A 10 10.77 58.75 45.09
CA VAL A 10 11.92 58.06 45.72
C VAL A 10 11.74 56.54 45.68
N GLY A 11 12.79 55.80 45.30
CA GLY A 11 12.80 54.32 45.35
C GLY A 11 14.23 53.76 45.37
N PRO A 12 14.66 53.07 46.44
CA PRO A 12 16.03 52.53 46.54
C PRO A 12 16.14 51.00 46.35
N GLN A 13 17.23 50.59 45.69
CA GLN A 13 18.02 49.36 45.89
C GLN A 13 17.32 47.98 46.07
N ARG A 14 17.64 47.01 45.20
CA ARG A 14 18.58 45.90 45.55
C ARG A 14 18.92 44.93 44.40
N ARG A 15 20.07 44.27 44.61
CA ARG A 15 20.81 43.33 43.74
C ARG A 15 20.06 42.06 43.33
N GLY A 16 20.40 41.57 42.13
CA GLY A 16 20.83 40.17 41.94
C GLY A 16 19.87 39.25 41.16
N GLY A 17 20.40 38.53 40.16
CA GLY A 17 19.64 37.46 39.48
C GLY A 17 20.08 37.14 38.05
N HIS A 18 21.24 36.52 37.85
CA HIS A 18 21.49 35.76 36.62
C HIS A 18 20.60 34.50 36.62
N ARG A 19 19.50 34.50 35.85
CA ARG A 19 18.82 33.28 35.37
C ARG A 19 17.79 33.61 34.29
N GLY A 20 18.16 33.38 33.03
CA GLY A 20 17.30 33.63 31.86
C GLY A 20 17.76 32.94 30.56
N LYS A 21 18.55 31.87 30.67
CA LYS A 21 19.10 31.09 29.54
C LYS A 21 19.26 29.60 29.89
N ARG A 22 18.21 28.94 30.38
CA ARG A 22 18.17 27.48 30.65
C ARG A 22 16.75 26.88 30.59
N GLN A 23 15.90 27.38 29.68
CA GLN A 23 14.54 26.82 29.47
C GLN A 23 14.14 26.73 27.99
N ALA A 24 15.05 27.07 27.07
CA ALA A 24 14.82 26.94 25.63
C ALA A 24 15.63 25.80 24.99
N GLU A 25 16.51 25.14 25.75
CA GLU A 25 17.40 24.07 25.25
C GLU A 25 16.81 22.68 25.60
N ASP A 26 16.30 22.47 26.82
CA ASP A 26 15.72 21.18 27.26
C ASP A 26 14.53 20.69 26.41
N HIS A 27 13.72 21.59 25.84
CA HIS A 27 12.58 21.21 24.97
C HIS A 27 12.96 21.02 23.48
N ALA A 28 14.17 21.36 23.06
CA ALA A 28 14.62 21.14 21.69
C ALA A 28 15.17 19.72 21.49
N GLU A 29 15.80 19.14 22.51
CA GLU A 29 16.36 17.79 22.45
C GLU A 29 15.28 16.69 22.52
N GLU A 30 14.19 16.91 23.26
CA GLU A 30 13.09 15.96 23.42
C GLU A 30 12.38 15.66 22.08
N HIS A 31 12.06 16.71 21.29
CA HIS A 31 11.52 16.51 19.94
C HIS A 31 12.55 15.92 18.97
N GLY A 32 13.82 16.28 19.08
CA GLY A 32 14.88 15.75 18.21
C GLY A 32 15.08 14.23 18.34
N ALA A 33 14.87 13.67 19.53
CA ALA A 33 14.99 12.24 19.80
C ALA A 33 13.83 11.42 19.19
N ASP A 34 12.59 11.85 19.39
CA ASP A 34 11.38 11.16 18.90
C ASP A 34 11.30 11.19 17.36
N ASP A 35 11.71 12.32 16.77
CA ASP A 35 11.82 12.50 15.32
C ASP A 35 12.92 11.60 14.70
N ASN A 36 13.98 11.29 15.45
CA ASN A 36 15.02 10.32 15.06
C ASN A 36 14.54 8.88 15.19
N ASP A 37 13.81 8.55 16.27
CA ASP A 37 13.23 7.20 16.46
C ASP A 37 12.16 6.91 15.38
N MET A 38 11.32 7.88 15.03
CA MET A 38 10.39 7.77 13.90
C MET A 38 11.13 7.54 12.57
N LYS A 39 12.21 8.28 12.30
CA LYS A 39 13.07 8.05 11.12
C LYS A 39 13.67 6.65 11.13
N MET A 40 14.18 6.17 12.26
CA MET A 40 14.75 4.82 12.39
C MET A 40 13.70 3.72 12.19
N LYS A 41 12.47 3.91 12.69
CA LYS A 41 11.33 3.02 12.43
C LYS A 41 10.96 2.99 10.95
N LEU A 42 10.92 4.15 10.27
CA LEU A 42 10.68 4.24 8.83
C LEU A 42 11.80 3.58 8.00
N PHE A 43 13.07 3.84 8.33
CA PHE A 43 14.20 3.17 7.67
C PHE A 43 14.16 1.65 7.85
N ARG A 44 13.83 1.18 9.06
CA ARG A 44 13.66 -0.24 9.35
C ARG A 44 12.50 -0.85 8.55
N LEU A 45 11.34 -0.19 8.52
CA LEU A 45 10.18 -0.62 7.75
C LEU A 45 10.49 -0.70 6.25
N MET A 46 11.15 0.32 5.69
CA MET A 46 11.59 0.32 4.29
C MET A 46 12.57 -0.82 4.03
N TYR A 47 13.58 -1.02 4.89
CA TYR A 47 14.57 -2.08 4.73
C TYR A 47 13.94 -3.48 4.81
N GLU A 48 13.05 -3.71 5.77
CA GLU A 48 12.31 -4.97 5.92
C GLU A 48 11.39 -5.21 4.71
N THR A 49 10.71 -4.17 4.20
CA THR A 49 9.84 -4.24 3.00
C THR A 49 10.64 -4.54 1.72
N VAL A 50 11.77 -3.87 1.51
CA VAL A 50 12.66 -4.12 0.36
C VAL A 50 13.23 -5.52 0.44
N ARG A 51 13.71 -5.95 1.61
CA ARG A 51 14.26 -7.30 1.81
C ARG A 51 13.23 -8.41 1.59
N ASP A 52 11.99 -8.23 2.07
CA ASP A 52 10.89 -9.16 1.83
C ASP A 52 10.51 -9.23 0.34
N SER A 53 10.49 -8.08 -0.35
CA SER A 53 10.29 -8.01 -1.80
C SER A 53 11.38 -8.77 -2.57
N ASP A 54 12.64 -8.57 -2.20
CA ASP A 54 13.81 -9.28 -2.75
C ASP A 54 13.70 -10.81 -2.61
N LEU A 55 13.22 -11.28 -1.45
CA LEU A 55 13.00 -12.70 -1.18
C LEU A 55 11.84 -13.26 -2.00
N LYS A 56 10.77 -12.48 -2.18
CA LYS A 56 9.62 -12.84 -3.03
C LYS A 56 10.01 -12.92 -4.51
N VAL A 57 10.81 -11.98 -5.02
CA VAL A 57 11.35 -12.01 -6.39
C VAL A 57 12.18 -13.27 -6.61
N LYS A 58 13.18 -13.54 -5.76
CA LYS A 58 14.00 -14.77 -5.85
C LYS A 58 13.18 -16.05 -5.79
N ARG A 59 12.09 -16.06 -5.01
CA ARG A 59 11.16 -17.19 -4.94
C ARG A 59 10.32 -17.32 -6.22
N ALA A 60 9.89 -16.21 -6.82
CA ALA A 60 9.17 -16.21 -8.09
C ALA A 60 10.06 -16.67 -9.25
N GLU A 61 11.32 -16.23 -9.31
CA GLU A 61 12.33 -16.71 -10.27
C GLU A 61 12.56 -18.22 -10.13
N LEU A 62 12.70 -18.71 -8.89
CA LEU A 62 12.83 -20.13 -8.59
C LEU A 62 11.60 -20.89 -9.12
N ILE A 63 10.38 -20.50 -8.70
CA ILE A 63 9.13 -21.12 -9.14
C ILE A 63 9.02 -21.12 -10.66
N ASN A 64 9.30 -20.00 -11.32
CA ASN A 64 9.31 -19.91 -12.78
C ASN A 64 10.24 -20.96 -13.40
N SER A 65 11.49 -21.07 -12.92
CA SER A 65 12.44 -22.07 -13.43
C SER A 65 11.98 -23.53 -13.27
N TYR A 66 11.34 -23.89 -12.14
CA TYR A 66 10.84 -25.24 -11.90
C TYR A 66 9.56 -25.58 -12.67
N TYR A 67 8.72 -24.58 -12.96
CA TYR A 67 7.42 -24.78 -13.61
C TYR A 67 7.34 -24.20 -15.03
N THR A 68 8.48 -23.86 -15.64
CA THR A 68 8.58 -23.55 -17.08
C THR A 68 7.91 -24.67 -17.88
N ASN A 69 6.83 -24.35 -18.62
CA ASN A 69 5.99 -25.29 -19.38
C ASN A 69 5.03 -26.20 -18.56
N SER A 70 4.73 -25.88 -17.29
CA SER A 70 3.65 -26.54 -16.56
C SER A 70 2.31 -25.81 -16.79
N SER A 71 1.48 -26.35 -17.67
CA SER A 71 0.13 -25.82 -17.95
C SER A 71 -0.75 -25.73 -16.69
N GLY A 72 -0.63 -26.68 -15.77
CA GLY A 72 -1.31 -26.64 -14.47
C GLY A 72 -0.86 -25.47 -13.58
N PHE A 73 0.43 -25.14 -13.61
CA PHE A 73 0.95 -23.95 -12.90
C PHE A 73 0.49 -22.65 -13.56
N GLU A 74 0.55 -22.55 -14.89
CA GLU A 74 0.06 -21.40 -15.66
C GLU A 74 -1.43 -21.11 -15.37
N ILE A 75 -2.27 -22.15 -15.43
CA ILE A 75 -3.71 -22.05 -15.10
C ILE A 75 -3.91 -21.61 -13.64
N GLY A 76 -3.18 -22.20 -12.69
CA GLY A 76 -3.28 -21.84 -11.27
C GLY A 76 -2.87 -20.39 -10.99
N TYR A 77 -1.82 -19.90 -11.66
CA TYR A 77 -1.37 -18.51 -11.56
C TYR A 77 -2.43 -17.54 -12.11
N LEU A 78 -2.94 -17.79 -13.32
CA LEU A 78 -3.98 -16.96 -13.94
C LEU A 78 -5.29 -16.96 -13.14
N LEU A 79 -5.65 -18.08 -12.51
CA LEU A 79 -6.82 -18.18 -11.64
C LEU A 79 -6.67 -17.34 -10.36
N GLY A 80 -5.43 -17.17 -9.86
CA GLY A 80 -5.10 -16.24 -8.79
C GLY A 80 -5.42 -14.79 -9.17
N ASP A 81 -4.91 -14.32 -10.32
CA ASP A 81 -5.15 -12.95 -10.81
C ASP A 81 -6.65 -12.70 -11.10
N VAL A 82 -7.36 -13.68 -11.66
CA VAL A 82 -8.84 -13.62 -11.79
C VAL A 82 -9.53 -13.45 -10.43
N THR A 83 -9.06 -14.15 -9.39
CA THR A 83 -9.64 -14.09 -8.05
C THR A 83 -9.40 -12.73 -7.40
N ASP A 84 -8.19 -12.18 -7.52
CA ASP A 84 -7.86 -10.85 -6.96
C ASP A 84 -8.68 -9.73 -7.63
N LYS A 85 -8.81 -9.75 -8.96
CA LYS A 85 -9.67 -8.81 -9.70
C LYS A 85 -11.15 -8.96 -9.33
N PHE A 86 -11.62 -10.20 -9.15
CA PHE A 86 -12.99 -10.46 -8.70
C PHE A 86 -13.26 -9.90 -7.29
N ASN A 87 -12.29 -10.03 -6.37
CA ASN A 87 -12.38 -9.47 -5.03
C ASN A 87 -12.48 -7.93 -5.08
N ILE A 88 -11.63 -7.27 -5.87
CA ILE A 88 -11.69 -5.81 -6.09
C ILE A 88 -13.08 -5.39 -6.62
N MET A 89 -13.59 -6.09 -7.64
CA MET A 89 -14.91 -5.84 -8.22
C MET A 89 -16.05 -6.03 -7.19
N SER A 90 -15.92 -7.03 -6.30
CA SER A 90 -16.86 -7.31 -5.21
C SER A 90 -16.83 -6.21 -4.13
N ASP A 91 -15.66 -5.68 -3.79
CA ASP A 91 -15.50 -4.60 -2.80
C ASP A 91 -16.07 -3.27 -3.30
N ILE A 92 -15.87 -2.94 -4.59
CA ILE A 92 -16.50 -1.80 -5.25
C ILE A 92 -18.02 -1.97 -5.26
N SER A 93 -18.51 -3.16 -5.63
CA SER A 93 -19.96 -3.49 -5.65
C SER A 93 -20.60 -3.39 -4.25
N SER A 94 -19.87 -3.80 -3.20
CA SER A 94 -20.32 -3.71 -1.81
C SER A 94 -20.33 -2.27 -1.31
N THR A 95 -19.34 -1.47 -1.74
CA THR A 95 -19.29 -0.03 -1.46
C THR A 95 -20.44 0.72 -2.14
N LEU A 96 -20.78 0.37 -3.39
CA LEU A 96 -21.94 0.93 -4.11
C LEU A 96 -23.26 0.66 -3.38
N LYS A 97 -23.51 -0.59 -2.95
CA LYS A 97 -24.73 -0.94 -2.19
C LYS A 97 -24.90 -0.08 -0.93
N ARG A 98 -23.81 0.22 -0.22
CA ARG A 98 -23.81 1.09 0.97
C ARG A 98 -24.02 2.57 0.63
N LEU A 99 -23.63 3.03 -0.56
CA LEU A 99 -23.76 4.43 -0.99
C LEU A 99 -25.07 4.71 -1.74
N TYR A 100 -25.86 3.69 -2.07
CA TYR A 100 -27.10 3.80 -2.83
C TYR A 100 -28.10 4.79 -2.20
N ASP A 101 -28.27 4.74 -0.88
CA ASP A 101 -29.14 5.64 -0.10
C ASP A 101 -28.77 7.13 -0.24
N SER A 102 -27.49 7.43 -0.54
CA SER A 102 -27.00 8.80 -0.72
C SER A 102 -27.18 9.34 -2.15
N TRP A 103 -27.68 8.51 -3.07
CA TRP A 103 -27.94 8.77 -4.49
C TRP A 103 -27.01 9.81 -5.13
N LYS A 104 -25.76 9.41 -5.36
CA LYS A 104 -24.73 10.25 -5.99
C LYS A 104 -24.38 9.73 -7.39
N PRO A 105 -24.93 10.30 -8.48
CA PRO A 105 -24.86 9.67 -9.80
C PRO A 105 -23.45 9.56 -10.39
N ILE A 106 -22.58 10.55 -10.14
CA ILE A 106 -21.21 10.56 -10.69
C ILE A 106 -20.36 9.45 -10.06
N GLU A 107 -20.43 9.30 -8.74
CA GLU A 107 -19.76 8.22 -8.01
C GLU A 107 -20.27 6.84 -8.44
N HIS A 108 -21.57 6.71 -8.76
CA HIS A 108 -22.12 5.47 -9.33
C HIS A 108 -21.56 5.19 -10.73
N ILE A 109 -21.53 6.17 -11.63
CA ILE A 109 -20.96 6.03 -12.98
C ILE A 109 -19.50 5.59 -12.91
N ASN A 110 -18.67 6.27 -12.12
CA ASN A 110 -17.24 5.96 -11.98
C ASN A 110 -17.01 4.55 -11.41
N ALA A 111 -17.84 4.11 -10.46
CA ALA A 111 -17.73 2.77 -9.89
C ALA A 111 -18.21 1.67 -10.86
N TYR A 112 -19.25 1.93 -11.67
CA TYR A 112 -19.64 1.02 -12.75
C TYR A 112 -18.58 0.92 -13.85
N GLU A 113 -17.90 2.01 -14.19
CA GLU A 113 -16.74 2.00 -15.10
C GLU A 113 -15.61 1.13 -14.55
N GLN A 114 -15.25 1.29 -13.27
CA GLN A 114 -14.22 0.45 -12.62
C GLN A 114 -14.62 -1.04 -12.61
N ILE A 115 -15.88 -1.36 -12.31
CA ILE A 115 -16.41 -2.73 -12.38
C ILE A 115 -16.33 -3.28 -13.81
N ALA A 116 -16.69 -2.48 -14.83
CA ALA A 116 -16.63 -2.90 -16.23
C ALA A 116 -15.19 -3.19 -16.68
N ASN A 117 -14.23 -2.34 -16.28
CA ASN A 117 -12.80 -2.55 -16.58
C ASN A 117 -12.28 -3.85 -15.95
N GLN A 118 -12.60 -4.13 -14.67
CA GLN A 118 -12.24 -5.40 -14.03
C GLN A 118 -12.90 -6.61 -14.71
N ALA A 119 -14.16 -6.49 -15.14
CA ALA A 119 -14.87 -7.56 -15.84
C ALA A 119 -14.26 -7.87 -17.23
N ILE A 120 -13.76 -6.85 -17.94
CA ILE A 120 -13.02 -7.02 -19.21
C ILE A 120 -11.70 -7.75 -18.97
N GLU A 121 -10.92 -7.33 -17.96
CA GLU A 121 -9.66 -8.00 -17.59
C GLU A 121 -9.88 -9.47 -17.21
N ILE A 122 -10.88 -9.77 -16.37
CA ILE A 122 -11.26 -11.14 -15.98
C ILE A 122 -11.65 -11.97 -17.21
N SER A 123 -12.42 -11.39 -18.15
CA SER A 123 -12.85 -12.09 -19.36
C SER A 123 -11.65 -12.49 -20.23
N HIS A 124 -10.69 -11.59 -20.41
CA HIS A 124 -9.45 -11.85 -21.15
C HIS A 124 -8.59 -12.93 -20.46
N LEU A 125 -8.44 -12.88 -19.13
CA LEU A 125 -7.73 -13.92 -18.38
C LEU A 125 -8.40 -15.31 -18.52
N ILE A 126 -9.73 -15.38 -18.54
CA ILE A 126 -10.48 -16.62 -18.77
C ILE A 126 -10.21 -17.19 -20.18
N GLU A 127 -10.05 -16.34 -21.20
CA GLU A 127 -9.68 -16.77 -22.55
C GLU A 127 -8.24 -17.31 -22.61
N ILE A 128 -7.30 -16.70 -21.89
CA ILE A 128 -5.94 -17.24 -21.74
C ILE A 128 -5.96 -18.59 -21.02
N ILE A 129 -6.69 -18.71 -19.90
CA ILE A 129 -6.84 -19.98 -19.16
C ILE A 129 -7.40 -21.09 -20.05
N ARG A 130 -8.46 -20.80 -20.84
CA ARG A 130 -9.02 -21.77 -21.81
C ARG A 130 -7.99 -22.19 -22.86
N SER A 131 -7.17 -21.25 -23.32
CA SER A 131 -6.11 -21.50 -24.30
C SER A 131 -4.97 -22.36 -23.73
N ALA A 132 -4.53 -22.09 -22.49
CA ALA A 132 -3.53 -22.87 -21.78
C ALA A 132 -4.03 -24.31 -21.48
N ASN A 133 -5.29 -24.45 -21.04
CA ASN A 133 -5.91 -25.76 -20.82
C ASN A 133 -6.01 -26.58 -22.11
N LYS A 134 -6.34 -25.95 -23.25
CA LYS A 134 -6.36 -26.62 -24.55
C LYS A 134 -4.97 -27.14 -24.95
N LYS A 135 -3.90 -26.37 -24.75
CA LYS A 135 -2.51 -26.81 -24.99
C LYS A 135 -2.17 -28.05 -24.14
N GLY A 136 -2.46 -27.99 -22.83
CA GLY A 136 -2.20 -29.09 -21.91
C GLY A 136 -2.97 -30.39 -22.23
N GLN A 137 -4.12 -30.31 -22.90
CA GLN A 137 -4.83 -31.50 -23.39
C GLN A 137 -4.18 -32.12 -24.63
N SER A 138 -3.66 -31.30 -25.55
CA SER A 138 -2.93 -31.79 -26.72
C SER A 138 -1.67 -32.57 -26.32
N GLU A 139 -0.83 -31.99 -25.45
CA GLU A 139 0.43 -32.61 -24.99
C GLU A 139 0.22 -33.93 -24.22
N ASN A 140 -0.94 -34.10 -23.57
CA ASN A 140 -1.30 -35.35 -22.89
C ASN A 140 -1.90 -36.41 -23.82
N THR A 141 -2.31 -36.04 -25.03
CA THR A 141 -2.82 -36.99 -26.04
C THR A 141 -1.64 -37.61 -26.78
N GLU A 142 -0.70 -36.79 -27.26
CA GLU A 142 0.51 -37.24 -27.97
C GLU A 142 1.34 -38.24 -27.14
N LYS A 143 1.54 -37.95 -25.85
CA LYS A 143 2.25 -38.86 -24.91
C LYS A 143 1.51 -40.16 -24.62
N LYS A 144 0.23 -40.27 -24.94
CA LYS A 144 -0.54 -41.49 -24.72
C LYS A 144 -0.41 -42.43 -25.90
N ASP A 145 -0.43 -41.88 -27.11
CA ASP A 145 -0.24 -42.63 -28.35
C ASP A 145 1.19 -43.22 -28.43
N GLU A 146 2.23 -42.48 -27.99
CA GLU A 146 3.61 -42.99 -27.89
C GLU A 146 3.79 -44.19 -26.93
N ASN A 147 2.90 -44.36 -25.93
CA ASN A 147 2.97 -45.46 -24.96
C ASN A 147 2.09 -46.67 -25.32
N GLU A 148 1.26 -46.58 -26.37
CA GLU A 148 0.44 -47.70 -26.87
C GLU A 148 1.11 -48.42 -28.08
N GLU A 149 2.23 -47.90 -28.60
CA GLU A 149 3.04 -48.52 -29.68
C GLU A 149 4.27 -49.34 -29.23
N THR A 150 4.47 -49.58 -27.92
CA THR A 150 5.57 -50.42 -27.37
C THR A 150 5.10 -51.54 -26.46
#